data_AF-R5P1S4-F1
#
_entry.id   AF-R5P1S4-F1
#
_cell.length_a   1.000
_cell.length_b   1.000
_cell.length_c   1.000
_cell.angle_alpha   90.00
_cell.angle_beta   90.00
_cell.angle_gamma   90.00
#
_symmetry.space_group_name_H-M   'P 1'
#
loop_
_entity.id
_entity.type
_entity.pdbx_description
1 polymer ?
#
loop_
_entity_poly.entity_id
_entity_poly.type
_entity_poly.pdbx_seq_one_letter_code
_entity_poly.pdbx_strand_id
1 'polypeptide(L)' 'MDENLKEARERQEKLRKAAEPLIKLLCEDYHPHVTAIVTPTGVEVLEGICTVQEVHDFIVD' A
#
# COMPACT_ATOMS: atom_id res chain seq x y z
N MET A 1 26.42 -6.06 -9.39
CA MET A 1 25.17 -5.65 -10.06
C MET A 1 24.47 -6.84 -10.68
N ASP A 2 23.64 -7.60 -10.00
CA ASP A 2 23.26 -7.81 -8.59
C ASP A 2 22.02 -8.69 -8.75
N GLU A 3 22.17 -10.02 -8.85
CA GLU A 3 21.02 -10.93 -9.04
C GLU A 3 19.95 -10.70 -7.97
N ASN A 4 20.37 -10.37 -6.75
CA ASN A 4 19.51 -9.96 -5.65
C ASN A 4 18.67 -8.69 -5.95
N LEU A 5 19.23 -7.68 -6.64
CA LEU A 5 18.47 -6.50 -7.06
C LEU A 5 17.46 -6.85 -8.16
N LYS A 6 17.84 -7.76 -9.06
CA LYS A 6 16.96 -8.20 -10.14
C LYS A 6 15.76 -8.97 -9.56
N GLU A 7 16.01 -9.93 -8.66
CA GLU A 7 14.94 -10.66 -7.96
C GLU A 7 14.04 -9.73 -7.12
N ALA A 8 14.62 -8.76 -6.42
CA ALA A 8 13.84 -7.80 -5.63
C ALA A 8 12.89 -6.98 -6.52
N ARG A 9 13.37 -6.52 -7.69
CA ARG A 9 12.55 -5.78 -8.66
C ARG A 9 11.45 -6.65 -9.27
N GLU A 10 11.74 -7.90 -9.59
CA GLU A 10 10.74 -8.84 -10.10
C GLU A 10 9.63 -9.13 -9.06
N ARG A 11 10.00 -9.28 -7.78
CA ARG A 11 9.04 -9.43 -6.68
C ARG A 11 8.18 -8.18 -6.49
N GLN A 12 8.78 -6.98 -6.53
CA GLN A 12 8.06 -5.72 -6.45
C GLN A 12 7.07 -5.55 -7.60
N GLU A 13 7.50 -5.83 -8.82
CA GLU A 13 6.63 -5.70 -10.00
C GLU A 13 5.48 -6.71 -9.96
N LYS A 14 5.74 -7.94 -9.51
CA LYS A 14 4.69 -8.95 -9.32
C LYS A 14 3.68 -8.51 -8.26
N LEU A 15 4.15 -7.96 -7.13
CA LEU A 15 3.27 -7.45 -6.07
C LEU A 15 2.45 -6.25 -6.55
N ARG A 16 3.08 -5.30 -7.24
CA ARG A 16 2.42 -4.13 -7.81
C ARG A 16 1.28 -4.53 -8.74
N LYS A 17 1.52 -5.43 -9.69
CA LYS A 17 0.48 -5.93 -10.61
C LYS A 17 -0.67 -6.62 -9.88
N ALA A 18 -0.39 -7.34 -8.80
CA ALA A 18 -1.43 -7.96 -7.98
C ALA A 18 -2.22 -6.92 -7.16
N ALA A 19 -1.58 -5.82 -6.75
CA ALA A 19 -2.21 -4.75 -5.97
C ALA A 19 -3.04 -3.77 -6.82
N GLU A 20 -2.69 -3.54 -8.09
CA GLU A 20 -3.41 -2.64 -9.00
C GLU A 20 -4.96 -2.82 -9.01
N PRO A 21 -5.53 -4.02 -9.16
CA PRO A 21 -6.99 -4.20 -9.12
C PRO A 21 -7.59 -3.88 -7.75
N LEU A 22 -6.89 -4.19 -6.66
CA LEU A 22 -7.35 -3.85 -5.30
C LEU A 22 -7.32 -2.34 -5.09
N ILE A 23 -6.25 -1.67 -5.50
CA ILE A 23 -6.14 -0.20 -5.43
C ILE A 23 -7.27 0.44 -6.23
N LYS A 24 -7.56 -0.06 -7.44
CA LYS A 24 -8.67 0.43 -8.26
C LYS A 24 -10.02 0.28 -7.55
N LEU A 25 -10.31 -0.89 -6.97
CA LEU A 25 -11.52 -1.13 -6.18
C LEU A 25 -11.63 -0.12 -5.02
N LEU A 26 -10.55 0.10 -4.28
CA LEU A 26 -10.51 1.06 -3.17
C LEU A 26 -10.76 2.50 -3.64
N CYS A 27 -10.27 2.88 -4.82
CA CYS A 27 -10.52 4.21 -5.37
C CYS A 27 -11.95 4.39 -5.90
N GLU A 28 -12.59 3.34 -6.42
CA GLU A 28 -13.92 3.41 -7.04
C GLU A 28 -15.03 3.28 -5.99
N ASP A 29 -14.87 2.38 -5.02
CA ASP A 29 -15.96 1.95 -4.13
C ASP A 29 -15.77 2.39 -2.66
N TYR A 30 -14.58 2.84 -2.26
CA TYR A 30 -14.26 3.21 -0.88
C TYR A 30 -13.87 4.70 -0.75
N HIS A 31 -14.34 5.37 0.30
CA HIS A 31 -14.10 6.82 0.52
C HIS A 31 -12.63 7.08 0.92
N PRO A 32 -12.08 8.30 0.75
CA PRO A 32 -10.66 8.54 0.41
C PRO A 32 -9.64 8.24 1.51
N HIS A 33 -10.09 7.73 2.66
CA HIS A 33 -9.26 7.45 3.82
C HIS A 33 -9.41 5.98 4.22
N VAL A 34 -9.13 5.06 3.31
CA VAL A 34 -9.12 3.63 3.61
C VAL A 34 -7.73 3.04 3.54
N THR A 35 -7.45 2.12 4.46
CA THR A 35 -6.27 1.25 4.44
C THR A 35 -6.73 -0.18 4.25
N ALA A 36 -6.18 -0.88 3.27
CA ALA A 36 -6.41 -2.31 3.08
C ALA A 36 -5.19 -3.13 3.52
N ILE A 37 -5.38 -4.06 4.46
CA ILE A 37 -4.37 -4.98 4.95
C ILE A 37 -4.60 -6.35 4.31
N VAL A 38 -3.66 -6.78 3.47
CA VAL A 38 -3.72 -8.08 2.78
C VAL A 38 -2.90 -9.11 3.55
N THR A 39 -3.54 -10.21 3.93
CA THR A 39 -2.89 -11.38 4.54
C THR A 39 -2.96 -12.56 3.57
N PRO A 40 -2.24 -13.68 3.83
CA PRO A 40 -2.35 -14.87 2.98
C PRO A 40 -3.77 -15.45 2.86
N THR A 41 -4.68 -15.11 3.77
CA THR A 41 -6.03 -15.70 3.86
C THR A 41 -7.17 -14.67 3.80
N GLY A 42 -6.88 -13.37 3.63
CA GLY A 42 -7.94 -12.37 3.63
C GLY A 42 -7.46 -10.95 3.33
N VAL A 43 -8.44 -10.03 3.29
CA VAL A 43 -8.24 -8.60 3.13
C VAL A 43 -9.11 -7.88 4.15
N GLU A 44 -8.50 -7.03 4.96
CA GLU A 44 -9.19 -6.21 5.96
C GLU A 44 -9.16 -4.75 5.52
N VAL A 45 -10.31 -4.06 5.54
CA VAL A 45 -10.40 -2.63 5.20
C VAL A 45 -10.68 -1.84 6.46
N LEU A 46 -9.86 -0.83 6.73
CA LEU A 46 -9.98 0.08 7.85
C LEU A 46 -10.27 1.49 7.35
N GLU A 47 -11.27 2.15 7.94
CA GLU A 47 -11.60 3.55 7.68
C GLU A 47 -10.85 4.47 8.65
N GLY A 48 -10.17 5.47 8.09
CA GLY A 48 -9.48 6.51 8.83
C GLY A 48 -10.39 7.70 9.12
N ILE A 49 -10.46 8.13 10.38
CA ILE A 49 -11.18 9.36 10.79
C ILE A 49 -10.34 10.61 10.48
N CYS A 50 -9.02 10.52 10.68
CA CYS A 50 -8.06 11.59 10.41
C CYS A 50 -6.75 10.95 9.93
N THR A 51 -6.15 11.52 8.90
CA THR A 51 -4.86 11.05 8.37
C THR A 51 -4.02 12.26 8.01
N VAL A 52 -2.83 12.36 8.60
CA VAL A 52 -1.79 13.29 8.19
C VAL A 52 -0.69 12.47 7.55
N GLN A 53 -0.59 12.53 6.23
CA GLN A 53 0.46 11.84 5.46
C GLN A 53 1.68 12.75 5.32
N GLU A 54 2.85 12.16 5.03
CA GLU A 54 4.04 12.88 4.57
C GLU A 54 4.57 13.97 5.52
N VAL A 55 4.48 13.75 6.84
CA VAL A 55 5.18 14.60 7.82
C VAL A 55 6.68 14.29 7.75
N HIS A 56 7.41 15.08 6.98
CA HIS A 56 8.86 14.96 6.81
C HIS A 56 9.67 15.85 7.77
N ASP A 57 8.99 16.69 8.54
CA ASP A 57 9.62 17.61 9.47
C ASP A 57 10.14 16.87 10.71
N PHE A 58 11.31 17.29 11.20
CA PHE A 58 11.83 16.85 12.49
C PHE A 58 11.09 17.58 13.61
N ILE A 59 10.16 16.88 14.27
CA ILE A 59 9.39 17.43 15.39
C ILE A 59 10.26 17.42 16.66
N VAL A 60 10.48 18.59 17.25
CA VAL A 60 11.05 18.75 18.60
C VAL A 60 9.93 18.97 19.62
N ASP A 61 10.21 18.67 20.89
CA ASP A 61 9.32 18.96 22.03
C ASP A 61 9.06 20.47 22.19
#